data_AF-A0ABD5WX12-F1
#
_entry.id   AF-A0ABD5WX12-F1
#
_cell.length_a   1.000
_cell.length_b   1.000
_cell.length_c   1.000
_cell.angle_alpha   90.00
_cell.angle_beta   90.00
_cell.angle_gamma   90.00
#
_symmetry.space_group_name_H-M   'P 1'
#
loop_
_entity.id
_entity.type
_entity.pdbx_description
1 polymer ?
#
loop_
_entity_poly.entity_id
_entity_poly.type
_entity_poly.pdbx_seq_one_letter_code
_entity_poly.pdbx_strand_id
1 'polypeptide(L)' 'MDEVLEAAEVVADSELEGAVVWLLRVVGILLALGGAGLWLFTSAGLLWLPALLMVAGVLLATIPGILLELLELFA' A
#
# COMPACT_ATOMS: atom_id res chain seq x y z
N MET A 1 23.63 23.02 -2.96
CA MET A 1 22.61 22.89 -1.89
C MET A 1 21.22 23.23 -2.41
N ASP A 2 21.11 23.94 -3.55
CA ASP A 2 19.86 24.20 -4.29
C ASP A 2 19.20 22.94 -4.86
N GLU A 3 19.88 22.15 -5.71
CA GLU A 3 19.19 21.07 -6.46
C GLU A 3 18.50 19.99 -5.62
N VAL A 4 19.00 19.70 -4.41
CA VAL A 4 18.38 18.70 -3.53
C VAL A 4 17.12 19.25 -2.88
N LEU A 5 17.11 20.54 -2.54
CA LEU A 5 15.94 21.22 -1.98
C LEU A 5 14.87 21.38 -3.05
N GLU A 6 15.27 21.73 -4.28
CA GLU A 6 14.36 21.91 -5.40
C GLU A 6 13.79 20.57 -5.91
N ALA A 7 14.58 19.47 -5.88
CA ALA A 7 14.05 18.14 -6.12
C ALA A 7 13.07 17.69 -5.03
N ALA A 8 13.29 18.09 -3.78
CA ALA A 8 12.37 17.81 -2.67
C ALA A 8 11.08 18.63 -2.79
N GLU A 9 11.16 19.90 -3.20
CA GLU A 9 9.98 20.72 -3.50
C GLU A 9 9.18 20.16 -4.68
N VAL A 10 9.83 19.68 -5.76
CA VAL A 10 9.14 19.03 -6.88
C VAL A 10 8.44 17.73 -6.46
N VAL A 11 9.02 16.96 -5.53
CA VAL A 11 8.36 15.77 -4.99
C VAL A 11 7.21 16.14 -4.05
N ALA A 12 7.36 17.20 -3.26
CA ALA A 12 6.34 17.71 -2.36
C ALA A 12 5.15 18.35 -3.10
N ASP A 13 5.39 19.03 -4.22
CA ASP A 13 4.36 19.59 -5.11
C ASP A 13 3.78 18.57 -6.10
N SER A 14 4.32 17.34 -6.14
CA SER A 14 3.86 16.33 -7.07
C SER A 14 2.74 15.50 -6.48
N GLU A 15 1.71 15.23 -7.30
CA GLU A 15 0.70 14.18 -7.09
C GLU A 15 1.30 12.77 -6.84
N LEU A 16 2.63 12.64 -6.83
CA LEU A 16 3.40 11.45 -6.49
C LEU A 16 2.99 10.82 -5.18
N GLU A 17 2.68 11.59 -4.12
CA GLU A 17 2.26 11.01 -2.84
C GLU A 17 0.94 10.25 -2.98
N GLY A 18 -0.05 10.88 -3.63
CA GLY A 18 -1.33 10.25 -3.98
C GLY A 18 -1.18 9.10 -4.97
N ALA A 19 -0.30 9.22 -5.97
CA ALA A 19 -0.02 8.18 -6.96
C ALA A 19 0.65 6.95 -6.33
N VAL A 20 1.57 7.14 -5.37
CA VAL A 20 2.21 6.06 -4.61
C VAL A 20 1.19 5.36 -3.73
N VAL A 21 0.35 6.09 -2.99
CA VAL A 21 -0.74 5.50 -2.19
C VAL A 21 -1.70 4.71 -3.08
N TRP A 22 -2.05 5.24 -4.26
CA TRP A 22 -2.89 4.55 -5.22
C TRP A 22 -2.23 3.25 -5.72
N LEU A 23 -0.94 3.28 -6.08
CA LEU A 23 -0.21 2.11 -6.54
C LEU A 23 -0.14 1.03 -5.44
N LEU A 24 0.19 1.44 -4.21
CA LEU A 24 0.20 0.54 -3.04
C LEU A 24 -1.18 -0.07 -2.80
N ARG A 25 -2.27 0.69 -3.02
CA ARG A 25 -3.64 0.18 -2.95
C ARG A 25 -3.93 -0.87 -4.00
N VAL A 26 -3.54 -0.66 -5.25
CA VAL A 26 -3.68 -1.67 -6.30
C VAL A 26 -2.91 -2.94 -5.95
N VAL A 27 -1.64 -2.80 -5.54
CA VAL A 27 -0.80 -3.95 -5.15
C VAL A 27 -1.40 -4.70 -3.95
N GLY A 28 -1.90 -3.97 -2.95
CA GLY A 28 -2.55 -4.55 -1.77
C GLY A 28 -3.81 -5.34 -2.13
N ILE A 29 -4.65 -4.81 -3.03
CA ILE A 29 -5.83 -5.52 -3.55
C ILE A 29 -5.41 -6.79 -4.29
N LEU A 30 -4.40 -6.72 -5.15
CA LEU A 30 -3.89 -7.89 -5.88
C LEU A 30 -3.34 -8.96 -4.94
N LEU A 31 -2.63 -8.57 -3.88
CA LEU A 31 -2.17 -9.49 -2.84
C LEU A 31 -3.34 -10.16 -2.11
N ALA A 32 -4.38 -9.39 -1.77
CA ALA A 32 -5.53 -9.93 -1.09
C ALA A 32 -6.33 -10.90 -1.98
N LEU A 33 -6.55 -10.55 -3.24
CA LEU A 33 -7.19 -11.44 -4.22
C LEU A 33 -6.33 -12.68 -4.50
N GLY A 34 -5.01 -12.52 -4.59
CA GLY A 34 -4.07 -13.63 -4.74
C GLY A 34 -4.10 -14.58 -3.54
N GLY A 35 -4.13 -14.04 -2.32
CA GLY A 35 -4.29 -14.82 -1.09
C GLY A 35 -5.63 -15.56 -1.04
N ALA A 36 -6.72 -14.89 -1.41
CA ALA A 36 -8.06 -15.51 -1.49
C ALA A 36 -8.09 -16.62 -2.54
N GLY A 37 -7.49 -16.41 -3.72
CA GLY A 37 -7.35 -17.43 -4.74
C GLY A 37 -6.51 -18.61 -4.26
N LEU A 38 -5.36 -18.36 -3.64
CA LEU A 38 -4.46 -19.40 -3.13
C LEU A 38 -5.07 -20.21 -1.98
N TRP A 39 -5.97 -19.61 -1.18
CA TRP A 39 -6.74 -20.35 -0.18
C TRP A 39 -7.45 -21.54 -0.81
N LEU A 40 -8.09 -21.36 -1.97
CA LEU A 40 -8.89 -22.39 -2.64
C LEU A 40 -8.07 -23.61 -3.11
N PHE A 41 -6.77 -23.44 -3.30
CA PHE A 41 -5.89 -24.46 -3.91
C PHE A 41 -4.78 -24.95 -2.98
N THR A 42 -4.71 -24.46 -1.73
CA THR A 42 -3.67 -24.85 -0.78
C THR A 42 -4.16 -25.89 0.23
N SER A 43 -3.23 -26.60 0.86
CA SER A 43 -3.55 -27.60 1.89
C SER A 43 -3.76 -26.94 3.26
N ALA A 44 -4.48 -27.63 4.15
CA ALA A 44 -4.83 -27.11 5.48
C ALA A 44 -3.61 -26.66 6.31
N GLY A 45 -2.47 -27.34 6.17
CA GLY A 45 -1.22 -27.00 6.87
C GLY A 45 -0.54 -25.71 6.37
N LEU A 46 -0.95 -25.18 5.22
CA LEU A 46 -0.36 -24.00 4.59
C LEU A 46 -1.31 -22.78 4.56
N LEU A 47 -2.49 -22.87 5.19
CA LEU A 47 -3.50 -21.79 5.20
C LEU A 47 -3.03 -20.47 5.82
N TRP A 48 -1.97 -20.51 6.65
CA TRP A 48 -1.37 -19.30 7.21
C TRP A 48 -0.79 -18.37 6.14
N LEU A 49 -0.30 -18.91 5.02
CA LEU A 49 0.28 -18.14 3.93
C LEU A 49 -0.77 -17.30 3.17
N PRO A 50 -1.87 -17.87 2.64
CA PRO A 50 -2.94 -17.06 2.05
C PRO A 50 -3.56 -16.11 3.06
N ALA A 51 -3.76 -16.52 4.32
CA ALA A 51 -4.22 -15.63 5.39
C ALA A 51 -3.32 -14.39 5.54
N LEU A 52 -2.01 -14.60 5.60
CA LEU A 52 -1.03 -13.52 5.70
C LEU A 52 -1.08 -12.60 4.45
N LEU A 53 -1.21 -13.17 3.25
CA LEU A 53 -1.33 -12.39 2.01
C LEU A 53 -2.56 -11.49 2.01
N MET A 54 -3.72 -11.99 2.48
CA MET A 54 -4.93 -11.15 2.58
C MET A 54 -4.79 -10.06 3.62
N VAL A 55 -4.29 -10.39 4.82
CA VAL A 55 -4.11 -9.38 5.87
C VAL A 55 -3.11 -8.32 5.41
N ALA A 56 -1.93 -8.72 4.93
CA ALA A 56 -0.92 -7.80 4.44
C ALA A 56 -1.44 -6.97 3.26
N GLY A 57 -2.18 -7.57 2.33
CA GLY A 57 -2.80 -6.87 1.20
C GLY A 57 -3.79 -5.80 1.64
N VAL A 58 -4.67 -6.11 2.59
CA VAL A 58 -5.63 -5.14 3.15
C VAL A 58 -4.90 -4.01 3.87
N LEU A 59 -3.90 -4.33 4.70
CA LEU A 59 -3.11 -3.31 5.41
C LEU A 59 -2.38 -2.41 4.43
N LEU A 60 -1.74 -2.96 3.41
CA LEU A 60 -1.05 -2.19 2.37
C LEU A 60 -2.01 -1.28 1.60
N ALA A 61 -3.25 -1.70 1.39
CA ALA A 61 -4.26 -0.93 0.66
C ALA A 61 -4.93 0.19 1.47
N THR A 62 -4.83 0.14 2.80
CA THR A 62 -5.57 1.03 3.70
C THR A 62 -4.66 1.93 4.51
N ILE A 63 -3.60 1.40 5.12
CA ILE A 63 -2.71 2.15 6.03
C ILE A 63 -2.09 3.38 5.36
N PRO A 64 -1.49 3.32 4.15
CA PRO A 64 -0.84 4.48 3.58
C PRO A 64 -1.78 5.67 3.36
N GLY A 65 -3.01 5.40 2.90
CA GLY A 65 -4.03 6.43 2.70
C GLY A 65 -4.50 7.04 4.02
N ILE A 66 -4.73 6.21 5.04
CA ILE A 66 -5.11 6.71 6.38
C ILE A 66 -3.99 7.58 6.96
N LEU A 67 -2.73 7.18 6.81
CA LEU A 67 -1.59 7.97 7.28
C LEU A 67 -1.48 9.31 6.55
N LEU A 68 -1.68 9.32 5.23
CA LEU A 68 -1.66 10.55 4.43
C LEU A 68 -2.80 11.50 4.83
N GLU A 69 -4.03 11.00 4.93
CA GLU A 69 -5.18 11.78 5.42
C GLU A 69 -4.96 12.33 6.84
N LEU A 70 -4.30 11.54 7.72
CA LEU A 70 -3.97 11.97 9.07
C LEU A 70 -2.93 13.08 9.08
N LEU A 71 -1.92 13.00 8.22
CA LEU A 71 -0.89 14.04 8.07
C LEU A 71 -1.51 15.33 7.56
N GLU A 72 -2.36 15.27 6.53
CA GLU A 72 -3.08 16.43 6.00
C GLU A 72 -3.98 17.10 7.05
N LEU A 73 -4.56 16.34 7.98
CA LEU A 73 -5.37 16.89 9.07
C LEU A 73 -4.57 17.71 10.10
N PHE A 74 -3.27 17.41 10.27
CA PHE A 74 -2.41 18.03 11.27
C PHE A 74 -1.36 18.99 10.69
N ALA A 75 -1.26 19.11 9.37
CA ALA A 75 -0.39 20.05 8.66
C ALA A 75 -1.03 21.44 8.55
#